data_AF-A0A848XWF6-F1
#
_entry.id   AF-A0A848XWF6-F1
#
_cell.length_a   1.000
_cell.length_b   1.000
_cell.length_c   1.000
_cell.angle_alpha   90.00
_cell.angle_beta   90.00
_cell.angle_gamma   90.00
#
_symmetry.space_group_name_H-M   'P 1'
#
loop_
_entity.id
_entity.type
_entity.pdbx_description
1 polymer ?
#
loop_
_entity_poly.entity_id
_entity_poly.type
_entity_poly.pdbx_seq_one_letter_code
_entity_poly.pdbx_strand_id
1 'polypeptide(L)'
;MMRRAVLKRSRVAWAGAALLAACQGPSNVSDSEPAAEAQGMNVPQAEFVLAAEDTHNRWSAQIPPALTVPSGAVVEVHTKEASDGQITPDTGPGDLAAVDFDPIHPLTGPVYVEGAAAGDVLAVTIHDIEVEGWGWATILPGFGFLADEFTEP
;
A
#
# COMPACT_ATOMS: atom_id res chain seq x y z
N MET A 1 2.67 -29.40 -28.29
CA MET A 1 1.25 -29.42 -28.68
C MET A 1 0.65 -28.09 -28.25
N MET A 2 0.31 -27.24 -29.23
CA MET A 2 -0.06 -25.83 -29.04
C MET A 2 -1.42 -25.68 -28.36
N ARG A 3 -1.54 -24.71 -27.44
CA ARG A 3 -2.80 -24.01 -27.17
C ARG A 3 -2.51 -22.51 -27.05
N ARG A 4 -3.11 -21.76 -27.98
CA ARG A 4 -3.19 -20.28 -28.02
C ARG A 4 -4.45 -19.82 -27.28
N ALA A 5 -4.40 -18.64 -26.67
CA ALA A 5 -5.42 -17.57 -26.63
C ALA A 5 -5.21 -16.69 -25.38
N VAL A 6 -5.44 -15.38 -25.29
CA VAL A 6 -5.78 -14.29 -26.23
C VAL A 6 -5.37 -13.00 -25.48
N LEU A 7 -4.60 -12.12 -26.13
CA LEU A 7 -4.20 -10.80 -25.60
C LEU A 7 -5.16 -9.74 -26.16
N LYS A 8 -6.01 -9.12 -25.33
CA LYS A 8 -6.78 -7.93 -25.75
C LYS A 8 -5.92 -6.68 -25.59
N ARG A 9 -5.47 -6.11 -26.72
CA ARG A 9 -4.94 -4.74 -26.78
C ARG A 9 -6.10 -3.79 -27.08
N SER A 10 -6.42 -2.89 -26.18
CA SER A 10 -7.29 -1.75 -26.47
C SER A 10 -6.43 -0.58 -26.95
N ARG A 11 -6.65 -0.17 -28.21
CA ARG A 11 -6.15 1.09 -28.75
C ARG A 11 -7.21 2.15 -28.46
N VAL A 12 -6.85 3.21 -27.75
CA VAL A 12 -7.61 4.46 -27.78
C VAL A 12 -6.76 5.46 -28.53
N ALA A 13 -7.27 5.87 -29.69
CA ALA A 13 -6.80 7.00 -30.46
C ALA A 13 -7.81 8.12 -30.24
N TRP A 14 -7.37 9.30 -29.80
CA TRP A 14 -8.15 10.52 -29.91
C TRP A 14 -7.28 11.63 -30.50
N ALA A 15 -7.87 12.29 -31.48
CA ALA A 15 -7.25 13.25 -32.37
C ALA A 15 -7.01 14.59 -31.67
N GLY A 16 -5.90 15.24 -32.02
CA GLY A 16 -5.58 16.59 -31.58
C GLY A 16 -6.51 17.64 -32.21
N ALA A 17 -6.81 18.65 -31.42
CA ALA A 17 -7.16 19.98 -31.90
C ALA A 17 -6.33 20.98 -31.08
N ALA A 18 -5.36 21.61 -31.75
CA ALA A 18 -4.59 22.71 -31.19
C ALA A 18 -5.45 23.98 -31.26
N LEU A 19 -5.68 24.64 -30.12
CA LEU A 19 -6.13 26.02 -30.07
C LEU A 19 -5.19 26.80 -29.14
N LEU A 20 -4.40 27.68 -29.73
CA LEU A 20 -3.62 28.69 -29.03
C LEU A 20 -4.55 29.79 -28.52
N ALA A 21 -4.61 29.98 -27.21
CA ALA A 21 -5.07 31.21 -26.59
C ALA A 21 -4.23 31.47 -25.34
N ALA A 22 -3.30 32.43 -25.45
CA ALA A 22 -2.61 33.01 -24.31
C ALA A 22 -3.46 34.17 -23.77
N CYS A 23 -3.78 34.13 -22.48
CA CYS A 23 -4.11 35.30 -21.66
C CYS A 23 -3.71 34.98 -20.21
N GLN A 24 -2.71 35.69 -19.71
CA GLN A 24 -2.29 35.68 -18.31
C GLN A 24 -3.27 36.51 -17.46
N GLY A 25 -3.67 35.99 -16.31
CA GLY A 25 -4.44 36.69 -15.27
C GLY A 25 -4.33 35.92 -13.94
N PRO A 26 -4.40 36.58 -12.78
CA PRO A 26 -4.02 36.00 -11.49
C PRO A 26 -5.00 34.87 -11.09
N SER A 27 -4.43 33.71 -10.78
CA SER A 27 -5.15 32.50 -10.40
C SER A 27 -5.61 32.57 -8.94
N ASN A 28 -6.87 32.97 -8.73
CA ASN A 28 -7.61 32.52 -7.55
C ASN A 28 -8.16 31.12 -7.86
N VAL A 29 -7.44 30.08 -7.45
CA VAL A 29 -7.95 28.71 -7.44
C VAL A 29 -8.76 28.56 -6.16
N SER A 30 -10.08 28.72 -6.26
CA SER A 30 -11.00 28.27 -5.22
C SER A 30 -12.30 27.83 -5.88
N ASP A 31 -12.23 26.68 -6.52
CA ASP A 31 -13.34 25.74 -6.60
C ASP A 31 -12.67 24.36 -6.59
N SER A 32 -12.56 23.76 -5.40
CA SER A 32 -12.25 22.35 -5.30
C SER A 32 -13.45 21.60 -5.88
N GLU A 33 -13.29 21.03 -7.07
CA GLU A 33 -14.20 19.99 -7.52
C GLU A 33 -14.30 18.96 -6.39
N PRO A 34 -15.50 18.62 -5.90
CA PRO A 34 -15.63 17.58 -4.91
C PRO A 34 -15.00 16.32 -5.50
N ALA A 35 -14.12 15.67 -4.71
CA ALA A 35 -13.59 14.36 -5.03
C ALA A 35 -14.76 13.52 -5.52
N ALA A 36 -14.68 13.01 -6.75
CA ALA A 36 -15.73 12.22 -7.36
C ALA A 36 -16.15 11.16 -6.34
N GLU A 37 -17.38 11.26 -5.83
CA GLU A 37 -17.97 10.24 -4.97
C GLU A 37 -17.83 8.93 -5.73
N ALA A 38 -17.01 8.03 -5.19
CA ALA A 38 -16.82 6.70 -5.74
C ALA A 38 -18.20 6.03 -5.78
N GLN A 39 -18.79 5.98 -6.96
CA GLN A 39 -20.05 5.30 -7.20
C GLN A 39 -19.89 3.88 -6.67
N GLY A 40 -20.71 3.54 -5.67
CA GLY A 40 -20.49 2.44 -4.71
C GLY A 40 -19.77 1.24 -5.28
N MET A 41 -18.47 1.16 -5.02
CA MET A 41 -17.74 -0.08 -5.22
C MET A 41 -18.30 -1.08 -4.22
N ASN A 42 -18.92 -2.14 -4.71
CA ASN A 42 -19.34 -3.24 -3.85
C ASN A 42 -18.10 -3.98 -3.37
N VAL A 43 -17.59 -3.60 -2.20
CA VAL A 43 -16.50 -4.31 -1.52
C VAL A 43 -17.04 -5.69 -1.12
N PRO A 44 -16.43 -6.79 -1.59
CA PRO A 44 -16.87 -8.12 -1.20
C PRO A 44 -16.63 -8.33 0.29
N GLN A 45 -17.53 -9.06 0.95
CA GLN A 45 -17.35 -9.46 2.34
C GLN A 45 -16.13 -10.38 2.45
N ALA A 46 -15.30 -10.16 3.47
CA ALA A 46 -14.17 -11.03 3.77
C ALA A 46 -14.64 -12.42 4.22
N GLU A 47 -14.02 -13.45 3.64
CA GLU A 47 -14.20 -14.85 4.02
C GLU A 47 -13.24 -15.25 5.14
N PHE A 48 -12.10 -14.57 5.21
CA PHE A 48 -11.05 -14.79 6.19
C PHE A 48 -10.57 -13.46 6.76
N VAL A 49 -10.15 -13.48 8.02
CA VAL A 49 -9.53 -12.35 8.69
C VAL A 49 -8.14 -12.78 9.17
N LEU A 50 -7.15 -11.94 8.95
CA LEU A 50 -5.79 -12.12 9.41
C LEU A 50 -5.43 -10.98 10.37
N ALA A 51 -5.11 -11.33 11.62
CA ALA A 51 -4.93 -10.39 12.71
C ALA A 51 -3.58 -9.65 12.63
N ALA A 52 -3.51 -8.45 13.21
CA ALA A 52 -2.31 -7.60 13.16
C ALA A 52 -1.14 -8.14 13.99
N GLU A 53 -1.36 -9.13 14.85
CA GLU A 53 -0.35 -9.77 15.68
C GLU A 53 0.43 -10.85 14.93
N ASP A 54 -0.15 -11.43 13.88
CA ASP A 54 0.44 -12.51 13.09
C ASP A 54 1.47 -11.94 12.10
N THR A 55 2.60 -11.49 12.64
CA THR A 55 3.60 -10.71 11.89
C THR A 55 4.95 -11.39 11.77
N HIS A 56 5.67 -11.06 10.71
CA HIS A 56 7.09 -11.34 10.51
C HIS A 56 7.76 -10.14 9.86
N ASN A 57 9.08 -10.01 9.94
CA ASN A 57 9.80 -8.88 9.34
C ASN A 57 10.91 -9.31 8.36
N ARG A 58 10.89 -10.57 7.92
CA ARG A 58 11.82 -11.14 6.94
C ARG A 58 11.04 -11.98 5.93
N TRP A 59 11.47 -11.99 4.67
CA TRP A 59 10.91 -12.90 3.67
C TRP A 59 11.69 -14.21 3.65
N SER A 60 11.05 -15.31 4.03
CA SER A 60 11.66 -16.64 3.99
C SER A 60 10.61 -17.73 3.81
N ALA A 61 10.91 -18.72 2.97
CA ALA A 61 10.08 -19.92 2.80
C ALA A 61 10.03 -20.83 4.05
N GLN A 62 10.86 -20.54 5.05
CA GLN A 62 10.87 -21.27 6.32
C GLN A 62 9.88 -20.73 7.34
N ILE A 63 9.28 -19.56 7.09
CA ILE A 63 8.28 -18.96 7.97
C ILE A 63 6.97 -19.73 7.73
N PRO A 64 6.36 -20.33 8.76
CA PRO A 64 5.09 -21.04 8.60
C PRO A 64 3.99 -20.04 8.22
N PRO A 65 3.00 -20.46 7.43
CA PRO A 65 1.88 -19.58 7.10
C PRO A 65 1.03 -19.32 8.33
N ALA A 66 0.63 -18.06 8.51
CA ALA A 66 -0.34 -17.65 9.53
C ALA A 66 -1.77 -17.99 9.11
N LEU A 67 -2.03 -18.04 7.80
CA LEU A 67 -3.34 -18.35 7.22
C LEU A 67 -3.17 -19.16 5.94
N THR A 68 -4.06 -20.13 5.71
CA THR A 68 -4.16 -20.88 4.45
C THR A 68 -5.52 -20.65 3.83
N VAL A 69 -5.56 -20.28 2.54
CA VAL A 69 -6.80 -19.95 1.81
C VAL A 69 -6.84 -20.59 0.42
N PRO A 70 -8.02 -20.91 -0.13
CA PRO A 70 -8.15 -21.29 -1.52
C PRO A 70 -7.91 -20.10 -2.47
N SER A 71 -7.55 -20.37 -3.73
CA SER A 71 -7.47 -19.34 -4.76
C SER A 71 -8.82 -18.65 -4.96
N GLY A 72 -8.82 -17.32 -5.01
CA GLY A 72 -10.03 -16.50 -5.17
C GLY A 72 -10.67 -16.04 -3.86
N ALA A 73 -10.17 -16.49 -2.70
CA ALA A 73 -10.66 -16.04 -1.39
C ALA A 73 -10.48 -14.53 -1.17
N VAL A 74 -11.45 -13.93 -0.48
CA VAL A 74 -11.35 -12.54 0.01
C VAL A 74 -10.84 -12.55 1.45
N VAL A 75 -9.71 -11.88 1.70
CA VAL A 75 -9.06 -11.82 3.02
C VAL A 75 -9.01 -10.36 3.49
N GLU A 76 -9.52 -10.12 4.70
CA GLU A 76 -9.29 -8.88 5.44
C GLU A 76 -7.99 -9.03 6.23
N VAL A 77 -7.05 -8.10 6.03
CA VAL A 77 -5.73 -8.16 6.66
C VAL A 77 -5.54 -6.94 7.52
N HIS A 78 -5.39 -7.14 8.83
CA HIS A 78 -5.08 -6.07 9.76
C HIS A 78 -3.56 -5.90 9.83
N THR A 79 -3.09 -4.66 9.74
CA THR A 79 -1.65 -4.36 9.70
C THR A 79 -1.28 -3.40 10.81
N LYS A 80 -0.13 -3.64 11.44
CA LYS A 80 0.47 -2.66 12.32
C LYS A 80 1.11 -1.52 11.52
N GLU A 81 1.30 -0.39 12.17
CA GLU A 81 2.12 0.68 11.62
C GLU A 81 3.60 0.25 11.52
N ALA A 82 4.37 0.97 10.69
CA ALA A 82 5.70 0.54 10.24
C ALA A 82 6.74 0.34 11.35
N SER A 83 6.61 1.03 12.48
CA SER A 83 7.55 0.94 13.60
C SER A 83 7.27 -0.20 14.59
N ASP A 84 6.24 -1.04 14.35
CA ASP A 84 5.76 -2.07 15.29
C ASP A 84 5.27 -1.50 16.64
N GLY A 85 4.60 -0.35 16.60
CA GLY A 85 3.99 0.32 17.73
C GLY A 85 4.92 1.24 18.53
N GLN A 86 6.15 1.47 18.05
CA GLN A 86 7.13 2.32 18.75
C GLN A 86 6.83 3.82 18.61
N ILE A 87 6.25 4.23 17.48
CA ILE A 87 5.82 5.60 17.21
C ILE A 87 4.31 5.70 17.47
N THR A 88 3.93 6.75 18.20
CA THR A 88 2.56 7.03 18.62
C THR A 88 2.24 8.51 18.36
N PRO A 89 0.98 8.94 18.47
CA PRO A 89 0.63 10.35 18.34
C PRO A 89 1.33 11.29 19.33
N ASP A 90 1.80 10.76 20.47
CA ASP A 90 2.49 11.53 21.51
C ASP A 90 4.04 11.53 21.33
N THR A 91 4.56 10.82 20.33
CA THR A 91 6.00 10.72 20.05
C THR A 91 6.54 12.04 19.50
N GLY A 92 7.57 12.59 20.16
CA GLY A 92 8.27 13.80 19.73
C GLY A 92 9.60 13.51 19.02
N PRO A 93 10.25 14.53 18.44
CA PRO A 93 11.52 14.37 17.70
C PRO A 93 12.65 13.74 18.54
N GLY A 94 12.71 14.03 19.84
CA GLY A 94 13.71 13.47 20.75
C GLY A 94 13.58 11.97 20.99
N ASP A 95 12.38 11.41 20.79
CA ASP A 95 12.10 9.99 21.00
C ASP A 95 12.54 9.14 19.80
N LEU A 96 12.69 9.74 18.62
CA LEU A 96 13.05 9.04 17.38
C LEU A 96 14.43 8.36 17.45
N ALA A 97 15.34 8.89 18.26
CA ALA A 97 16.65 8.30 18.48
C ALA A 97 16.61 6.94 19.22
N ALA A 98 15.48 6.63 19.88
CA ALA A 98 15.28 5.40 20.63
C ALA A 98 14.54 4.31 19.84
N VAL A 99 14.13 4.58 18.59
CA VAL A 99 13.44 3.60 17.75
C VAL A 99 14.38 2.44 17.41
N ASP A 100 13.94 1.24 17.75
CA ASP A 100 14.61 -0.02 17.41
C ASP A 100 14.20 -0.46 16.00
N PHE A 101 15.19 -0.72 15.15
CA PHE A 101 15.00 -1.16 13.77
C PHE A 101 14.88 -2.69 13.65
N ASP A 102 15.22 -3.44 14.71
CA ASP A 102 15.14 -4.89 14.70
C ASP A 102 13.73 -5.44 14.47
N PRO A 103 12.65 -4.94 15.11
CA PRO A 103 11.29 -5.43 14.87
C PRO A 103 10.70 -4.90 13.55
N ILE A 104 11.23 -3.79 13.02
CA ILE A 104 10.75 -3.14 11.81
C ILE A 104 11.08 -4.00 10.56
N HIS A 105 10.22 -4.13 9.57
CA HIS A 105 8.81 -3.72 9.47
C HIS A 105 7.91 -4.93 9.78
N PRO A 106 6.86 -4.79 10.62
CA PRO A 106 5.96 -5.90 10.92
C PRO A 106 5.02 -6.16 9.74
N LEU A 107 5.29 -7.23 8.97
CA LEU A 107 4.45 -7.66 7.85
C LEU A 107 3.46 -8.72 8.34
N THR A 108 2.16 -8.46 8.17
CA THR A 108 1.11 -9.42 8.52
C THR A 108 1.10 -10.61 7.55
N GLY A 109 1.15 -11.84 8.07
CA GLY A 109 1.19 -13.09 7.31
C GLY A 109 2.29 -14.05 7.76
N PRO A 110 2.76 -14.95 6.87
CA PRO A 110 2.41 -15.11 5.46
C PRO A 110 1.05 -15.80 5.22
N VAL A 111 0.41 -15.50 4.10
CA VAL A 111 -0.78 -16.24 3.61
C VAL A 111 -0.36 -17.31 2.61
N TYR A 112 -0.69 -18.57 2.89
CA TYR A 112 -0.53 -19.69 1.96
C TYR A 112 -1.75 -19.82 1.07
N VAL A 113 -1.56 -19.81 -0.25
CA VAL A 113 -2.63 -19.98 -1.23
C VAL A 113 -2.61 -21.41 -1.77
N GLU A 114 -3.70 -22.16 -1.53
CA GLU A 114 -3.81 -23.54 -1.96
C GLU A 114 -3.68 -23.67 -3.49
N GLY A 115 -2.89 -24.66 -3.91
CA GLY A 115 -2.66 -24.95 -5.33
C GLY A 115 -1.65 -24.03 -6.02
N ALA A 116 -1.19 -22.95 -5.39
CA ALA A 116 -0.12 -22.12 -5.95
C ALA A 116 1.22 -22.89 -5.95
N ALA A 117 1.92 -22.87 -7.08
CA ALA A 117 3.20 -23.56 -7.27
C ALA A 117 4.29 -22.62 -7.78
N ALA A 118 5.56 -23.05 -7.64
CA ALA A 118 6.70 -22.29 -8.16
C ALA A 118 6.59 -22.10 -9.69
N GLY A 119 6.66 -20.84 -10.13
CA GLY A 119 6.48 -20.45 -11.53
C GLY A 119 5.09 -19.89 -11.84
N ASP A 120 4.12 -20.03 -10.94
CA ASP A 120 2.82 -19.37 -11.06
C ASP A 120 2.91 -17.86 -10.75
N VAL A 121 1.88 -17.13 -11.15
CA VAL A 121 1.68 -15.72 -10.81
C VAL A 121 0.56 -15.62 -9.78
N LEU A 122 0.84 -14.97 -8.66
CA LEU A 122 -0.20 -14.57 -7.72
C LEU A 122 -0.79 -13.22 -8.16
N ALA A 123 -2.06 -13.22 -8.56
CA ALA A 123 -2.81 -11.99 -8.81
C ALA A 123 -3.54 -11.59 -7.53
N VAL A 124 -3.19 -10.41 -6.98
CA VAL A 124 -3.84 -9.84 -5.80
C VAL A 124 -4.66 -8.63 -6.22
N THR A 125 -5.93 -8.59 -5.84
CA THR A 125 -6.81 -7.43 -6.02
C THR A 125 -6.99 -6.75 -4.67
N ILE A 126 -6.64 -5.47 -4.57
CA ILE A 126 -6.95 -4.66 -3.40
C ILE A 126 -8.36 -4.11 -3.60
N HIS A 127 -9.31 -4.59 -2.80
CA HIS A 127 -10.71 -4.16 -2.88
C HIS A 127 -10.95 -2.85 -2.15
N ASP A 128 -10.35 -2.72 -0.98
CA ASP A 128 -10.46 -1.54 -0.13
C ASP A 128 -9.20 -1.40 0.74
N ILE A 129 -8.95 -0.18 1.22
CA ILE A 129 -7.94 0.11 2.23
C ILE A 129 -8.58 1.07 3.23
N GLU A 130 -8.80 0.59 4.44
CA GLU A 130 -9.14 1.44 5.57
C GLU A 130 -7.87 1.86 6.30
N VAL A 131 -7.81 3.14 6.68
CA VAL A 131 -6.71 3.70 7.47
C VAL A 131 -7.23 4.15 8.81
N GLU A 132 -6.38 4.07 9.82
CA GLU A 132 -6.69 4.67 11.11
C GLU A 132 -6.72 6.21 11.01
N GLY A 133 -7.25 6.86 12.05
CA GLY A 133 -7.40 8.32 12.09
C GLY A 133 -6.11 9.11 12.26
N TRP A 134 -4.94 8.47 12.21
CA TRP A 134 -3.64 9.09 12.43
C TRP A 134 -2.54 8.38 11.63
N GLY A 135 -1.41 9.07 11.44
CA GLY A 135 -0.21 8.54 10.82
C GLY A 135 0.97 9.47 11.11
N TRP A 136 2.17 9.07 10.70
CA TRP A 136 3.39 9.82 10.99
C TRP A 136 4.32 9.89 9.77
N ALA A 137 5.15 10.93 9.76
CA ALA A 137 6.28 11.09 8.86
C ALA A 137 7.41 11.73 9.66
N THR A 138 8.63 11.22 9.51
CA THR A 138 9.78 11.68 10.30
C THR A 138 10.98 11.96 9.42
N ILE A 139 11.83 12.86 9.91
CA ILE A 139 13.20 13.00 9.45
C ILE A 139 14.07 12.24 10.44
N LEU A 140 14.87 11.32 9.92
CA LEU A 140 15.85 10.58 10.72
C LEU A 140 17.25 11.05 10.30
N PRO A 141 18.00 11.75 11.16
CA PRO A 141 19.34 12.21 10.83
C PRO A 141 20.23 11.07 10.30
N GLY A 142 20.87 11.29 9.15
CA GLY A 142 21.70 10.28 8.48
C GLY A 142 20.93 9.23 7.67
N PHE A 143 19.60 9.36 7.55
CA PHE A 143 18.75 8.44 6.81
C PHE A 143 17.88 9.17 5.77
N GLY A 144 17.70 8.55 4.60
CA GLY A 144 16.90 9.10 3.51
C GLY A 144 17.69 9.92 2.49
N PHE A 145 16.98 10.49 1.52
CA PHE A 145 17.59 11.11 0.34
C PHE A 145 18.31 12.44 0.64
N LEU A 146 17.81 13.21 1.63
CA LEU A 146 18.30 14.54 1.98
C LEU A 146 19.02 14.56 3.33
N ALA A 147 19.65 13.44 3.72
CA ALA A 147 20.28 13.27 5.03
C ALA A 147 21.38 14.32 5.32
N ASP A 148 22.03 14.85 4.28
CA ASP A 148 23.05 15.89 4.41
C ASP A 148 22.45 17.30 4.61
N GLU A 149 21.19 17.51 4.23
CA GLU A 149 20.48 18.80 4.32
C GLU A 149 19.64 18.89 5.60
N PHE A 150 19.07 17.76 6.05
CA PHE A 150 18.23 17.67 7.25
C PHE A 150 18.93 16.80 8.30
N THR A 151 19.75 17.46 9.12
CA THR A 151 20.60 16.81 10.13
C THR A 151 19.96 16.73 11.51
N GLU A 152 18.76 17.28 11.68
CA GLU A 152 17.99 17.28 12.92
C GLU A 152 16.61 16.64 12.67
N PRO A 153 16.04 15.92 13.66
CA PRO A 153 14.75 15.23 13.54
C PRO A 153 13.54 16.17 13.51
#